data_AF-A0A349EFJ9-F1
#
_entry.id   AF-A0A349EFJ9-F1
#
_cell.length_a   1.000
_cell.length_b   1.000
_cell.length_c   1.000
_cell.angle_alpha   90.00
_cell.angle_beta   90.00
_cell.angle_gamma   90.00
#
_symmetry.space_group_name_H-M   'P 1'
#
loop_
_entity.id
_entity.type
_entity.pdbx_description
1 polymer ?
#
loop_
_entity_poly.entity_id
_entity_poly.type
_entity_poly.pdbx_seq_one_letter_code
_entity_poly.pdbx_strand_id
1 'polypeptide(L)' 'MKLNSMLIGLGLLLAGVSVMPAMAETFRPERGVRCDDAVSVCYERGEPSVEMTRRYFGYDAARRLGRDLRREER' A
#
# COMPACT_ATOMS: atom_id res chain seq x y z
N MET A 1 -53.73 16.80 -23.81
CA MET A 1 -52.27 17.03 -23.83
C MET A 1 -51.61 15.98 -22.95
N LYS A 2 -50.93 14.98 -23.53
CA LYS A 2 -50.28 13.87 -22.79
C LYS A 2 -48.79 14.20 -22.66
N LEU A 3 -48.31 14.29 -21.42
CA LEU A 3 -46.95 14.70 -21.06
C LEU A 3 -45.94 13.59 -21.40
N ASN A 4 -44.91 13.96 -22.17
CA ASN A 4 -43.73 13.16 -22.47
C ASN A 4 -43.01 12.72 -21.19
N SER A 5 -42.75 11.43 -21.07
CA SER A 5 -41.79 10.86 -20.12
C SER A 5 -40.77 10.03 -20.89
N MET A 6 -39.64 10.64 -21.22
CA MET A 6 -38.51 9.91 -21.79
C MET A 6 -37.20 10.67 -21.55
N LEU A 7 -36.84 10.81 -20.27
CA LEU A 7 -35.48 11.21 -19.84
C LEU A 7 -35.14 10.38 -18.60
N ILE A 8 -35.07 9.06 -18.77
CA ILE A 8 -34.38 8.22 -17.78
C ILE A 8 -32.90 8.34 -18.12
N GLY A 9 -32.21 9.07 -17.25
CA GLY A 9 -30.87 9.58 -17.46
C GLY A 9 -29.84 8.47 -17.67
N LEU A 10 -28.94 8.77 -18.59
CA LEU A 10 -27.63 8.17 -18.80
C LEU A 10 -26.72 8.47 -17.58
N GLY A 11 -27.13 8.08 -16.38
CA GLY A 11 -26.47 8.42 -15.11
C GLY A 11 -25.65 7.29 -14.47
N LEU A 12 -25.56 6.12 -15.12
CA LEU A 12 -25.04 4.88 -14.51
C LEU A 12 -23.65 4.43 -15.01
N LEU A 13 -22.81 5.34 -15.50
CA LEU A 13 -21.45 4.98 -15.98
C LEU A 13 -20.30 5.30 -15.01
N LEU A 14 -20.58 5.83 -13.80
CA LEU A 14 -19.52 6.18 -12.83
C LEU A 14 -19.38 5.19 -11.65
N ALA A 15 -20.17 4.12 -11.60
CA ALA A 15 -20.04 3.06 -10.59
C ALA A 15 -19.02 2.01 -11.04
N GLY A 16 -17.75 2.39 -11.24
CA GLY A 16 -16.75 1.48 -11.80
C GLY A 16 -15.31 1.62 -11.28
N VAL A 17 -15.00 2.63 -10.47
CA VAL A 17 -13.69 2.68 -9.80
C VAL A 17 -13.82 1.96 -8.47
N SER A 18 -13.70 0.64 -8.53
CA SER A 18 -13.45 -0.12 -7.31
C SER A 18 -12.02 0.20 -6.85
N VAL A 19 -11.90 0.87 -5.70
CA VAL A 19 -10.62 1.03 -5.00
C VAL A 19 -10.28 -0.36 -4.47
N MET A 20 -9.60 -1.17 -5.28
CA MET A 20 -9.05 -2.43 -4.81
C MET A 20 -7.95 -2.08 -3.80
N PRO A 21 -8.11 -2.40 -2.51
CA PRO A 21 -7.01 -2.23 -1.57
C PRO A 21 -5.87 -3.10 -2.09
N ALA A 22 -4.70 -2.50 -2.33
CA ALA A 22 -3.49 -3.28 -2.54
C ALA A 22 -3.36 -4.16 -1.30
N MET A 23 -3.60 -5.46 -1.46
CA MET A 23 -3.44 -6.40 -0.37
C MET A 23 -1.93 -6.46 -0.12
N ALA A 24 -1.46 -5.62 0.78
CA ALA A 24 -0.10 -5.69 1.28
C ALA A 24 0.05 -7.09 1.89
N GLU A 25 0.76 -7.97 1.19
CA GLU A 25 1.10 -9.29 1.70
C GLU A 25 2.10 -9.09 2.83
N THR A 26 1.56 -8.92 4.03
CA THR A 26 2.37 -8.81 5.24
C THR A 26 2.60 -10.18 5.83
N PHE A 27 3.85 -10.47 6.20
CA PHE A 27 4.24 -11.69 6.89
C PHE A 27 5.05 -11.39 8.15
N ARG A 28 5.15 -12.36 9.05
CA ARG A 28 5.84 -12.23 10.35
C ARG A 28 6.92 -13.30 10.45
N PRO A 29 8.17 -13.00 10.06
CA PRO A 29 9.24 -14.01 10.06
C PRO A 29 9.71 -14.38 11.48
N GLU A 30 9.60 -13.44 12.43
CA GLU A 30 9.95 -13.66 13.83
C GLU A 30 9.11 -12.75 14.76
N ARG A 31 9.17 -13.03 16.07
CA ARG A 31 8.40 -12.27 17.06
C ARG A 31 8.83 -10.80 17.05
N GLY A 32 7.87 -9.90 16.90
CA GLY A 32 8.12 -8.45 16.92
C GLY A 32 8.53 -7.86 15.57
N VAL A 33 8.66 -8.69 14.53
CA VAL A 33 8.95 -8.26 13.16
C VAL A 33 7.73 -8.50 12.26
N ARG A 34 7.35 -7.48 11.50
CA ARG A 34 6.33 -7.57 10.44
C ARG A 34 6.96 -7.06 9.16
N CYS A 35 6.97 -7.86 8.10
CA CYS A 35 7.44 -7.43 6.78
C CYS A 35 6.24 -7.22 5.85
N ASP A 36 6.33 -6.21 5.00
CA ASP A 36 5.39 -5.94 3.91
C ASP A 36 6.10 -6.28 2.59
N ASP A 37 5.66 -7.33 1.93
CA ASP A 37 6.26 -7.82 0.68
C ASP A 37 6.02 -6.85 -0.48
N ALA A 38 4.88 -6.17 -0.51
CA ALA A 38 4.49 -5.27 -1.60
C ALA A 38 5.44 -4.07 -1.73
N VAL A 39 5.97 -3.57 -0.61
CA VAL A 39 6.96 -2.49 -0.59
C VAL A 39 8.37 -2.96 -0.22
N SER A 40 8.52 -4.24 0.09
CA SER A 40 9.77 -4.85 0.56
C SER A 40 10.38 -4.12 1.76
N VAL A 41 9.56 -3.82 2.78
CA VAL A 41 9.97 -3.13 4.01
C VAL A 41 9.61 -3.99 5.22
N CYS A 42 10.55 -4.14 6.16
CA CYS A 42 10.28 -4.76 7.45
C CYS A 42 10.21 -3.72 8.55
N TYR A 43 9.31 -3.98 9.49
CA TYR A 43 9.03 -3.17 10.67
C TYR A 43 9.41 -3.95 11.91
N GLU A 44 10.12 -3.31 12.83
CA GLU A 44 10.46 -3.84 14.15
C GLU A 44 9.83 -2.93 15.20
N ARG A 45 9.08 -3.49 16.16
CA ARG A 45 8.35 -2.71 17.19
C ARG A 45 7.41 -1.64 16.62
N GLY A 46 6.97 -1.80 15.37
CA GLY A 46 6.07 -0.88 14.69
C GLY A 46 6.77 0.18 13.83
N GLU A 47 8.09 0.31 13.93
CA GLU A 47 8.88 1.28 13.16
C GLU A 47 9.59 0.61 11.98
N PRO A 48 9.76 1.30 10.83
CA PRO A 48 10.56 0.76 9.73
C PRO A 48 11.99 0.45 10.18
N SER A 49 12.44 -0.78 9.96
CA SER A 49 13.77 -1.24 10.37
C SER A 49 14.63 -1.53 9.15
N VAL A 50 15.68 -0.73 8.98
CA VAL A 50 16.69 -0.96 7.91
C VAL A 50 17.41 -2.28 8.13
N GLU A 51 17.64 -2.68 9.38
CA GLU A 51 18.27 -3.96 9.70
C GLU A 51 17.39 -5.14 9.27
N MET A 52 16.12 -5.17 9.69
CA MET A 52 15.22 -6.27 9.34
C MET A 52 14.93 -6.29 7.85
N THR A 53 14.81 -5.11 7.22
CA THR A 53 14.64 -5.01 5.76
C THR A 53 15.85 -5.58 5.03
N ARG A 54 17.07 -5.34 5.52
CA ARG A 54 18.28 -5.94 4.94
C ARG A 54 18.30 -7.45 5.09
N ARG A 55 17.88 -7.96 6.25
CA ARG A 55 17.87 -9.39 6.57
C ARG A 55 16.93 -10.18 5.66
N TYR A 56 15.73 -9.66 5.41
CA TYR A 56 14.68 -10.40 4.69
C TYR A 56 14.54 -10.02 3.21
N PHE A 57 14.86 -8.78 2.82
CA PHE A 57 14.74 -8.30 1.43
C PHE A 57 16.08 -7.89 0.79
N GLY A 58 17.18 -7.94 1.54
CA GLY A 58 18.51 -7.68 1.02
C GLY A 58 18.95 -6.21 1.01
N TYR A 59 20.16 -5.99 0.49
CA TYR A 59 20.86 -4.70 0.62
C TYR A 59 20.14 -3.55 -0.11
N ASP A 60 19.62 -3.78 -1.31
CA ASP A 60 19.03 -2.72 -2.12
C ASP A 60 17.72 -2.19 -1.51
N ALA A 61 16.89 -3.08 -0.97
CA ALA A 61 15.67 -2.71 -0.25
C ALA A 61 16.00 -1.87 0.98
N ALA A 62 16.98 -2.31 1.78
CA ALA A 62 17.45 -1.55 2.95
C ALA A 62 18.05 -0.19 2.56
N ARG A 63 18.82 -0.13 1.47
CA ARG A 63 19.39 1.13 0.97
C ARG A 63 18.32 2.09 0.45
N ARG A 64 17.24 1.58 -0.14
CA ARG A 64 16.06 2.36 -0.56
C ARG A 64 15.37 2.94 0.67
N LEU A 65 14.96 2.09 1.62
CA LEU A 65 14.32 2.51 2.86
C LEU A 65 15.15 3.56 3.61
N GLY A 66 16.48 3.35 3.72
CA GLY A 66 17.35 4.34 4.38
C GLY A 66 17.42 5.70 3.66
N ARG A 67 17.15 5.78 2.34
CA ARG A 67 17.01 7.07 1.65
C ARG A 67 15.65 7.71 1.93
N ASP A 68 14.60 6.90 2.01
CA ASP A 68 13.24 7.37 2.22
C ASP A 68 13.07 7.94 3.63
N LEU A 69 13.55 7.24 4.66
CA LEU A 69 13.54 7.72 6.05
C LEU A 69 14.27 9.07 6.21
N ARG A 70 15.44 9.24 5.57
CA ARG A 70 16.18 10.51 5.58
C ARG A 70 15.44 11.66 4.87
N ARG A 71 14.49 11.36 3.99
CA ARG A 71 13.65 12.38 3.34
C ARG A 71 12.49 12.78 4.22
N GLU A 72 11.93 11.86 5.00
CA GLU A 72 10.81 12.12 5.92
C GLU A 72 11.23 12.93 7.14
N GLU A 73 12.49 12.85 7.56
CA GLU A 73 13.07 13.66 8.64
C GLU A 73 13.31 15.14 8.26
N ARG A 74 13.10 15.52 6.99
CA ARG A 74 13.30 16.89 6.48
C ARG A 74 11.98 17.62 6.31
#